data_AF-A0A1H1URS0-F1
#
_entry.id   AF-A0A1H1URS0-F1
#
_cell.length_a   1.000
_cell.length_b   1.000
_cell.length_c   1.000
_cell.angle_alpha   90.00
_cell.angle_beta   90.00
_cell.angle_gamma   90.00
#
_symmetry.space_group_name_H-M   'P 1'
#
loop_
_entity.id
_entity.type
_entity.pdbx_description
1 polymer ?
#
loop_
_entity_poly.entity_id
_entity_poly.type
_entity_poly.pdbx_seq_one_letter_code
_entity_poly.pdbx_strand_id
1 'polypeptide(L)'
;MISENKHISTLEHLKERFTFTPEDCKRLDNIKKYTIDSISFTTYGGFDMVTNEFHSEERSVCFKVRIRYINHEGKMQYILIQPFK
;
A
#
# COMPACT_ATOMS: atom_id res chain seq x y z
N MET A 1 -23.82 7.01 4.34
CA MET A 1 -22.72 7.58 5.13
C MET A 1 -21.42 7.13 4.48
N ILE A 2 -20.64 8.05 3.92
CA ILE A 2 -19.30 7.73 3.42
C ILE A 2 -18.47 7.51 4.67
N SER A 3 -18.13 6.26 4.99
CA SER A 3 -17.20 5.96 6.08
C SER A 3 -15.93 6.75 5.79
N GLU A 4 -15.58 7.71 6.64
CA GLU A 4 -14.31 8.39 6.55
C GLU A 4 -13.22 7.33 6.57
N ASN A 5 -12.52 7.21 5.45
CA ASN A 5 -11.51 6.20 5.28
C ASN A 5 -10.31 6.69 6.11
N LYS A 6 -10.24 6.26 7.37
CA LYS A 6 -9.28 6.74 8.41
C LYS A 6 -7.82 6.69 7.97
N HIS A 7 -7.53 5.96 6.90
CA HIS A 7 -6.23 5.75 6.32
C HIS A 7 -5.86 6.76 5.22
N ILE A 8 -6.76 7.65 4.80
CA ILE A 8 -6.47 8.63 3.74
C ILE A 8 -5.34 9.57 4.14
N SER A 9 -5.35 10.09 5.37
CA SER A 9 -4.25 10.92 5.88
C SER A 9 -2.89 10.19 5.84
N THR A 10 -2.90 8.89 6.13
CA THR A 10 -1.69 8.05 6.04
C THR A 10 -1.22 7.86 4.59
N LEU A 11 -2.14 7.71 3.63
CA LEU A 11 -1.80 7.65 2.21
C LEU A 11 -1.18 8.97 1.71
N GLU A 12 -1.75 10.11 2.10
CA GLU A 12 -1.19 11.41 1.73
C GLU A 12 0.21 11.59 2.34
N HIS A 13 0.39 11.23 3.60
CA HIS A 13 1.70 11.30 4.24
C HIS A 13 2.75 10.41 3.55
N LEU A 14 2.35 9.23 3.05
CA LEU A 14 3.23 8.39 2.25
C LEU A 14 3.64 9.07 0.93
N LYS A 15 2.72 9.77 0.25
CA LYS A 15 2.99 10.52 -0.99
C LYS A 15 3.84 11.76 -0.78
N GLU A 16 3.74 12.41 0.37
CA GLU A 16 4.61 13.54 0.73
C GLU A 16 6.04 13.06 1.05
N ARG A 17 6.16 11.89 1.68
CA ARG A 17 7.44 11.37 2.15
C ARG A 17 8.25 10.64 1.07
N PHE A 18 7.59 10.07 0.08
CA PHE A 18 8.22 9.21 -0.91
C PHE A 18 7.78 9.54 -2.33
N THR A 19 8.68 9.31 -3.27
CA THR A 19 8.37 9.36 -4.69
C THR A 19 7.83 8.00 -5.13
N PHE A 20 6.78 8.01 -5.92
CA PHE A 20 6.16 6.83 -6.50
C PHE A 20 6.16 6.93 -8.02
N THR A 21 6.06 5.79 -8.71
CA THR A 21 5.85 5.81 -10.16
C THR A 21 4.48 6.42 -10.48
N PRO A 22 4.28 6.99 -11.69
CA PRO A 22 2.97 7.47 -12.11
C PRO A 22 1.88 6.39 -12.05
N GLU A 23 2.25 5.12 -12.30
CA GLU A 23 1.34 3.99 -12.19
C GLU A 23 0.94 3.71 -10.74
N ASP A 24 1.90 3.72 -9.81
CA ASP A 24 1.62 3.55 -8.38
C ASP A 24 0.76 4.70 -7.84
N CYS A 25 1.01 5.94 -8.26
CA CYS A 25 0.15 7.08 -7.92
C CYS A 25 -1.30 6.85 -8.36
N LYS A 26 -1.52 6.37 -9.59
CA LYS A 26 -2.86 6.02 -10.09
C LYS A 26 -3.50 4.91 -9.27
N ARG A 27 -2.74 3.88 -8.91
CA ARG A 27 -3.21 2.77 -8.07
C ARG A 27 -3.62 3.29 -6.69
N LEU A 28 -2.80 4.13 -6.07
CA LEU A 28 -3.06 4.78 -4.79
C LEU A 28 -4.32 5.66 -4.82
N ASP A 29 -4.53 6.44 -5.88
CA ASP A 29 -5.73 7.27 -6.00
C ASP A 29 -6.99 6.44 -6.26
N ASN A 30 -6.88 5.36 -7.04
CA ASN A 30 -7.99 4.46 -7.28
C ASN A 30 -8.46 3.77 -5.99
N ILE A 31 -7.54 3.39 -5.08
CA ILE A 31 -7.94 2.72 -3.85
C ILE A 31 -8.60 3.60 -2.80
N LYS A 32 -8.52 4.93 -2.92
CA LYS A 32 -9.25 5.84 -2.05
C LYS A 32 -10.77 5.64 -2.15
N LYS A 33 -11.24 5.06 -3.26
CA LYS A 33 -12.64 4.70 -3.51
C LYS A 33 -13.10 3.42 -2.77
N TYR A 34 -12.16 2.66 -2.22
CA TYR A 34 -12.41 1.41 -1.50
C TYR A 34 -12.21 1.59 0.00
N THR A 35 -12.76 0.68 0.80
CA THR A 35 -12.45 0.61 2.23
C THR A 35 -11.04 0.07 2.40
N ILE A 36 -10.12 0.92 2.89
CA ILE A 36 -8.77 0.51 3.24
C ILE A 36 -8.85 -0.12 4.63
N ASP A 37 -8.34 -1.33 4.74
CA ASP A 37 -8.33 -2.07 5.99
C ASP A 37 -7.02 -1.83 6.76
N SER A 38 -5.88 -1.80 6.06
CA SER A 38 -4.60 -1.48 6.67
C SER A 38 -3.55 -0.97 5.68
N ILE A 39 -2.61 -0.19 6.20
CA ILE A 39 -1.40 0.27 5.50
C ILE A 39 -0.22 -0.16 6.36
N SER A 40 0.76 -0.82 5.75
CA SER A 40 2.00 -1.28 6.38
C SER A 40 3.19 -0.72 5.62
N PHE A 41 4.17 -0.21 6.36
CA PHE A 41 5.42 0.34 5.81
C PHE A 41 6.61 -0.19 6.59
N THR A 42 7.72 -0.44 5.91
CA THR A 42 8.97 -0.85 6.54
C THR A 42 10.18 -0.17 5.89
N THR A 43 11.19 0.11 6.71
CA THR A 43 12.50 0.60 6.25
C THR A 43 13.52 -0.52 6.09
N TYR A 44 13.31 -1.67 6.71
CA TYR A 44 14.18 -2.86 6.67
C TYR A 44 13.39 -4.09 6.17
N GLY A 45 14.06 -5.02 5.48
CA GLY A 45 13.37 -6.16 4.86
C GLY A 45 12.32 -5.71 3.83
N GLY A 46 11.23 -6.48 3.67
CA GLY A 46 10.07 -6.04 2.90
C GLY A 46 8.97 -7.08 2.74
N PHE A 47 7.91 -6.71 2.04
CA PHE A 47 6.73 -7.53 1.78
C PHE A 47 6.89 -8.31 0.48
N ASP A 48 6.75 -9.62 0.54
CA ASP A 48 6.86 -10.51 -0.61
C ASP A 48 5.69 -10.34 -1.58
N MET A 49 6.01 -10.36 -2.88
CA MET A 49 5.02 -10.11 -3.94
C MET A 49 3.98 -11.22 -4.13
N VAL A 50 4.31 -12.45 -3.72
CA VAL A 50 3.47 -13.63 -3.93
C VAL A 50 2.63 -13.90 -2.68
N THR A 51 3.29 -13.92 -1.53
CA THR A 51 2.70 -14.31 -0.25
C THR A 51 2.14 -13.13 0.54
N ASN A 52 2.55 -11.89 0.24
CA ASN A 52 2.29 -10.68 1.03
C ASN A 52 2.88 -10.70 2.45
N GLU A 53 3.71 -11.70 2.79
CA GLU A 53 4.35 -11.81 4.08
C GLU A 53 5.53 -10.86 4.21
N PHE A 54 5.82 -10.45 5.44
CA PHE A 54 7.00 -9.66 5.73
C PHE A 54 8.20 -10.58 5.92
N HIS A 55 9.30 -10.29 5.24
CA HIS A 55 10.60 -10.90 5.48
C HIS A 55 11.58 -9.83 5.94
N SER A 56 12.35 -10.13 7.00
CA SER A 56 13.39 -9.25 7.52
C SER A 56 14.64 -9.19 6.65
N GLU A 57 14.83 -10.19 5.78
CA GLU A 57 15.93 -10.26 4.82
C GLU A 57 15.67 -9.30 3.66
N GLU A 58 16.69 -8.55 3.22
CA GLU A 58 16.58 -7.76 2.00
C GLU A 58 16.60 -8.69 0.78
N ARG A 59 15.44 -8.85 0.15
CA ARG A 59 15.27 -9.62 -1.08
C ARG A 59 14.87 -8.67 -2.20
N SER A 60 15.41 -8.90 -3.39
CA SER A 60 15.15 -8.05 -4.58
C SER A 60 13.68 -8.00 -5.02
N VAL A 61 12.86 -8.94 -4.54
CA VAL A 61 11.43 -9.07 -4.88
C VAL A 61 10.49 -8.56 -3.77
N CYS A 62 11.03 -7.87 -2.76
CA CYS A 62 10.24 -7.35 -1.65
C CYS A 62 9.91 -5.86 -1.82
N PHE A 63 8.69 -5.49 -1.44
CA PHE A 63 8.16 -4.14 -1.50
C PHE A 63 8.17 -3.50 -0.12
N LYS A 64 8.36 -2.17 -0.01
CA LYS A 64 8.41 -1.50 1.31
C LYS A 64 7.05 -1.03 1.83
N VAL A 65 6.04 -0.93 0.97
CA VAL A 65 4.67 -0.56 1.34
C VAL A 65 3.70 -1.67 0.95
N ARG A 66 2.80 -2.03 1.87
CA ARG A 66 1.66 -2.91 1.61
C ARG A 66 0.37 -2.24 2.05
N ILE A 67 -0.62 -2.20 1.17
CA ILE A 67 -1.95 -1.64 1.46
C ILE A 67 -2.99 -2.73 1.23
N ARG A 68 -3.76 -3.05 2.27
CA ARG A 68 -4.86 -4.01 2.24
C ARG A 68 -6.18 -3.25 2.13
N TYR A 69 -7.01 -3.60 1.16
CA TYR A 69 -8.31 -2.96 0.94
C TYR A 69 -9.37 -3.98 0.54
N ILE A 70 -10.63 -3.60 0.65
CA ILE A 70 -11.78 -4.41 0.26
C ILE A 70 -12.36 -3.82 -1.03
N ASN A 71 -12.36 -4.59 -2.12
CA ASN A 71 -12.89 -4.14 -3.40
C ASN A 71 -14.44 -4.07 -3.40
N HIS A 72 -15.04 -3.65 -4.52
CA HIS A 72 -16.51 -3.56 -4.65
C HIS A 72 -17.25 -4.90 -4.48
N GLU A 73 -16.55 -6.03 -4.67
CA GLU A 73 -17.11 -7.37 -4.48
C GLU A 73 -17.01 -7.85 -3.02
N GLY A 74 -16.53 -7.01 -2.10
CA GLY A 74 -16.29 -7.39 -0.71
C GLY A 74 -15.04 -8.28 -0.52
N LYS A 75 -14.20 -8.43 -1.56
CA LYS A 75 -13.01 -9.26 -1.51
C LYS A 75 -11.79 -8.46 -1.06
N MET A 76 -11.00 -9.08 -0.18
CA MET A 76 -9.72 -8.55 0.25
C MET A 76 -8.71 -8.54 -0.91
N GLN A 77 -8.01 -7.43 -1.06
CA GLN A 77 -7.00 -7.19 -2.10
C GLN A 77 -5.81 -6.46 -1.50
N TYR A 78 -4.68 -6.52 -2.22
CA TYR A 78 -3.41 -5.94 -1.79
C TYR A 78 -2.80 -5.08 -2.88
N ILE A 79 -2.18 -3.98 -2.46
CA ILE A 79 -1.24 -3.21 -3.26
C ILE A 79 0.12 -3.28 -2.58
N LEU A 80 1.13 -3.63 -3.36
CA LEU A 80 2.52 -3.61 -2.98
C LEU A 80 3.21 -2.52 -3.80
N ILE A 81 3.93 -1.63 -3.13
CA ILE A 81 4.61 -0.48 -3.75
C ILE A 81 6.02 -0.38 -3.23
N GLN A 82 6.93 -0.10 -4.17
CA GLN A 82 8.32 0.20 -3.89
C GLN A 82 8.52 1.72 -3.98
N PRO A 83 8.45 2.47 -2.87
CA PRO A 83 8.78 3.88 -2.86
C PRO A 83 10.25 4.10 -3.22
N PHE A 84 10.49 5.21 -3.92
CA PHE A 84 11.81 5.77 -4.18
C PHE A 84 11.99 7.00 -3.30
N LYS A 85 13.23 7.26 -2.88
CA LYS A 85 13.56 8.46 -2.11
C LYS A 85 14.02 9.56 -3.04
#